data_AF-A0A1C5WKQ5-F1
#
_entry.id   AF-A0A1C5WKQ5-F1
#
_cell.length_a   1.000
_cell.length_b   1.000
_cell.length_c   1.000
_cell.angle_alpha   90.00
_cell.angle_beta   90.00
_cell.angle_gamma   90.00
#
_symmetry.space_group_name_H-M   'P 1'
#
loop_
_entity.id
_entity.type
_entity.pdbx_description
1 polymer ?
#
loop_
_entity_poly.entity_id
_entity_poly.type
_entity_poly.pdbx_seq_one_letter_code
_entity_poly.pdbx_strand_id
1 'polypeptide(L)'
;MKYSDNTIVQKFIEQLVDALKYKNECKESYDEKFNIPFLVSALWQDLMNNCECYNEFCSDLKDYDNHYIIIEDDNYLICKVNVFLYNEIENDDWKCEEEPNFLYEIVFGYDERHWGYCKCSPRDKDYRKDKHCCGHGCDWDAPWIMVRKSFLISEHSWSGDEHDYWDFEDKFYANDNEENEKKLLTEREYKIKSLKETIENAQRELKELENL
;
A
#
# COMPACT_ATOMS: atom_id res chain seq x y z
N MET A 1 14.87 22.20 6.19
CA MET A 1 14.71 23.30 5.21
C MET A 1 13.46 24.04 5.65
N LYS A 2 13.52 25.33 6.02
CA LYS A 2 12.44 25.98 6.79
C LYS A 2 11.39 26.54 5.83
N TYR A 3 10.24 25.88 5.76
CA TYR A 3 9.26 26.16 4.71
C TYR A 3 7.92 26.75 5.20
N SER A 4 7.61 26.74 6.51
CA SER A 4 6.37 27.33 7.06
C SER A 4 6.52 27.77 8.52
N ASP A 5 5.67 28.70 8.98
CA ASP A 5 5.47 29.01 10.40
C ASP A 5 4.71 27.88 11.14
N ASN A 6 4.13 26.94 10.40
CA ASN A 6 3.54 25.73 10.94
C ASN A 6 4.63 24.67 11.18
N THR A 7 5.15 24.65 12.40
CA THR A 7 6.22 23.74 12.83
C THR A 7 5.84 22.26 12.74
N ILE A 8 4.54 21.93 12.82
CA ILE A 8 4.04 20.56 12.76
C ILE A 8 4.16 20.03 11.33
N VAL A 9 3.64 20.78 10.35
CA VAL A 9 3.72 20.41 8.93
C VAL A 9 5.17 20.32 8.47
N GLN A 10 6.03 21.25 8.92
CA GLN A 10 7.44 21.18 8.58
C GLN A 10 8.10 19.90 9.13
N LYS A 11 7.85 19.55 10.40
CA LYS A 11 8.39 18.33 11.02
C LYS A 11 7.94 17.08 10.27
N PHE A 12 6.64 16.99 9.96
CA PHE A 12 6.08 15.90 9.18
C PHE A 12 6.74 15.75 7.80
N ILE A 13 6.91 16.86 7.06
CA ILE A 13 7.56 16.83 5.74
C ILE A 13 9.03 16.41 5.83
N GLU A 14 9.74 16.84 6.88
CA GLU A 14 11.13 16.41 7.12
C GLU A 14 11.20 14.89 7.36
N GLN A 15 10.30 14.34 8.18
CA GLN A 15 10.19 12.89 8.43
C GLN A 15 9.81 12.11 7.16
N LEU A 16 8.87 12.62 6.37
CA LEU A 16 8.50 12.01 5.09
C LEU A 16 9.68 11.97 4.11
N VAL A 17 10.44 13.07 4.02
CA VAL A 17 11.64 13.14 3.18
C VAL A 17 12.67 12.10 3.60
N ASP A 18 12.88 11.92 4.90
CA ASP A 18 13.83 10.94 5.40
C ASP A 18 13.36 9.49 5.17
N ALA A 19 12.07 9.21 5.33
CA ALA A 19 11.49 7.91 4.96
C ALA A 19 11.66 7.61 3.45
N LEU A 20 11.44 8.60 2.58
CA LEU A 20 11.63 8.46 1.14
C LEU A 20 13.11 8.23 0.76
N LYS A 21 14.05 8.91 1.43
CA LYS A 21 15.49 8.68 1.23
C LYS A 21 15.86 7.26 1.63
N TYR A 22 15.43 6.82 2.80
CA TYR A 22 15.68 5.47 3.28
C TYR A 22 15.16 4.42 2.29
N LYS A 23 13.91 4.58 1.81
CA LYS A 23 13.34 3.67 0.80
C LYS A 23 14.15 3.68 -0.51
N ASN A 24 14.68 4.84 -0.94
CA ASN A 24 15.58 4.94 -2.09
C ASN A 24 16.94 4.26 -1.90
N GLU A 25 17.44 4.16 -0.66
CA GLU A 25 18.66 3.41 -0.34
C GLU A 25 18.43 1.90 -0.40
N CYS A 26 17.21 1.44 -0.13
CA CYS A 26 16.82 0.04 -0.24
C CYS A 26 16.55 -0.43 -1.68
N LYS A 27 16.40 0.48 -2.65
CA LYS A 27 16.12 0.16 -4.06
C LYS A 27 17.40 -0.11 -4.84
N GLU A 28 17.40 -1.19 -5.64
CA GLU A 28 18.57 -1.64 -6.40
C GLU A 28 18.83 -0.80 -7.64
N SER A 29 17.78 -0.44 -8.39
CA SER A 29 17.91 0.36 -9.62
C SER A 29 17.74 1.85 -9.37
N TYR A 30 18.51 2.67 -10.08
CA TYR A 30 18.35 4.14 -10.06
C TYR A 30 17.00 4.58 -10.62
N ASP A 31 16.50 3.90 -11.66
CA ASP A 31 15.24 4.25 -12.32
C ASP A 31 14.02 3.95 -11.45
N GLU A 32 14.19 3.14 -10.40
CA GLU A 32 13.15 2.83 -9.41
C GLU A 32 13.15 3.85 -8.25
N LYS A 33 14.18 4.68 -8.14
CA LYS A 33 14.31 5.66 -7.04
C LYS A 33 13.29 6.77 -7.21
N PHE A 34 12.65 7.11 -6.11
CA PHE A 34 11.73 8.22 -6.04
C PHE A 34 12.46 9.54 -6.29
N ASN A 35 11.90 10.33 -7.19
CA ASN A 35 12.23 11.75 -7.32
C ASN A 35 11.60 12.51 -6.15
N ILE A 36 12.28 12.56 -5.01
CA ILE A 36 11.75 13.13 -3.75
C ILE A 36 11.23 14.56 -3.93
N PRO A 37 11.96 15.49 -4.60
CA PRO A 37 11.44 16.84 -4.84
C PRO A 37 10.13 16.85 -5.65
N PHE A 38 9.99 15.95 -6.62
CA PHE A 38 8.77 15.83 -7.42
C PHE A 38 7.56 15.51 -6.53
N LEU A 39 7.67 14.48 -5.69
CA LEU A 39 6.61 14.07 -4.77
C LEU A 39 6.29 15.15 -3.73
N VAL A 40 7.31 15.60 -3.01
CA VAL A 40 7.14 16.52 -1.88
C VAL A 40 6.64 17.89 -2.33
N SER A 41 6.97 18.33 -3.56
CA SER A 41 6.54 19.64 -4.06
C SER A 41 5.02 19.79 -4.15
N ALA A 42 4.30 18.77 -4.62
CA ALA A 42 2.86 18.79 -4.74
C ALA A 42 2.19 18.78 -3.36
N LEU A 43 2.62 17.85 -2.49
CA LEU A 43 2.10 17.75 -1.13
C LEU A 43 2.34 19.03 -0.33
N TRP A 44 3.55 19.59 -0.43
CA TRP A 44 3.90 20.85 0.23
C TRP A 44 2.98 21.99 -0.22
N GLN A 45 2.80 22.16 -1.53
CA GLN A 45 1.94 23.22 -2.06
C GLN A 45 0.49 23.03 -1.65
N ASP A 46 0.00 21.79 -1.63
CA ASP A 46 -1.38 21.51 -1.25
C ASP A 46 -1.63 21.77 0.24
N LEU A 47 -0.71 21.34 1.12
CA LEU A 47 -0.76 21.64 2.56
C LEU A 47 -0.76 23.15 2.85
N MET A 48 -0.02 23.94 2.07
CA MET A 48 0.05 25.39 2.26
C MET A 48 -1.12 26.15 1.65
N ASN A 49 -1.59 25.74 0.46
CA ASN A 49 -2.62 26.45 -0.29
C ASN A 49 -4.04 26.05 0.13
N ASN A 50 -4.23 24.82 0.60
CA ASN A 50 -5.52 24.25 0.99
C ASN A 50 -5.54 23.91 2.50
N CYS A 51 -4.91 24.75 3.33
CA CYS A 51 -4.68 24.46 4.76
C CYS A 51 -5.95 24.11 5.55
N GLU A 52 -7.12 24.66 5.16
CA GLU A 52 -8.40 24.38 5.80
C GLU A 52 -8.80 22.90 5.70
N CYS A 53 -8.48 22.23 4.58
CA CYS A 53 -8.71 20.80 4.37
C CYS A 53 -7.85 19.92 5.28
N TYR A 54 -6.74 20.47 5.80
CA TYR A 54 -5.74 19.75 6.58
C TYR A 54 -5.78 20.07 8.07
N ASN A 55 -6.80 20.81 8.53
CA ASN A 55 -6.94 21.15 9.95
C ASN A 55 -6.98 19.91 10.85
N GLU A 56 -7.75 18.90 10.47
CA GLU A 56 -7.84 17.63 11.22
C GLU A 56 -6.51 16.87 11.18
N PHE A 57 -5.88 16.75 10.01
CA PHE A 57 -4.56 16.13 9.86
C PHE A 57 -3.50 16.82 10.74
N CYS A 58 -3.48 18.15 10.77
CA CYS A 58 -2.56 18.91 11.59
C CYS A 58 -2.87 18.79 13.10
N SER A 59 -4.15 18.71 13.48
CA SER A 59 -4.53 18.47 14.88
C SER A 59 -4.11 17.08 15.32
N ASP A 60 -4.41 16.06 14.52
CA ASP A 60 -4.03 14.68 14.82
C ASP A 60 -2.50 14.54 14.91
N LEU A 61 -1.72 15.13 14.00
CA LEU A 61 -0.25 15.15 14.12
C LEU A 61 0.29 15.85 15.37
N LYS A 62 -0.51 16.73 15.98
CA LYS A 62 -0.16 17.46 17.20
C LYS A 62 -0.56 16.71 18.46
N ASP A 63 -1.71 16.06 18.42
CA ASP A 63 -2.37 15.47 19.57
C ASP A 63 -1.80 14.08 19.90
N TYR A 64 -1.16 13.43 18.94
CA TYR A 64 -0.45 12.15 19.16
C TYR A 64 1.06 12.38 19.40
N ASP A 65 1.64 11.56 20.29
CA ASP A 65 3.05 11.69 20.70
C ASP A 65 4.00 11.45 19.53
N ASN A 66 3.71 10.42 18.72
CA ASN A 66 4.55 9.98 17.63
C ASN A 66 3.74 9.54 16.42
N HIS A 67 4.46 9.40 15.31
CA HIS A 67 3.94 8.79 14.09
C HIS A 67 5.04 8.05 13.36
N TYR A 68 4.65 6.99 12.66
CA TYR A 68 5.52 6.27 11.74
C TYR A 68 4.97 6.32 10.32
N ILE A 69 5.88 6.27 9.35
CA ILE A 69 5.58 6.42 7.93
C ILE A 69 6.00 5.12 7.24
N ILE A 70 5.03 4.43 6.63
CA ILE A 70 5.28 3.26 5.80
C ILE A 70 5.07 3.63 4.34
N ILE A 71 6.05 3.30 3.49
CA ILE A 71 6.00 3.56 2.06
C ILE A 71 5.86 2.23 1.31
N GLU A 72 4.69 2.07 0.70
CA GLU A 72 4.32 0.96 -0.14
C GLU A 72 4.59 1.32 -1.60
N ASP A 73 5.21 0.38 -2.33
CA ASP A 73 5.32 0.48 -3.77
C ASP A 73 3.94 0.13 -4.38
N ASP A 74 3.54 0.85 -5.41
CA ASP A 74 2.27 0.66 -6.10
C ASP A 74 2.54 0.32 -7.57
N ASN A 75 1.78 -0.62 -8.14
CA ASN A 75 1.98 -1.07 -9.52
C ASN A 75 1.42 -0.08 -10.56
N TYR A 76 0.54 0.83 -10.14
CA TYR A 76 -0.17 1.77 -11.00
C TYR A 76 0.14 3.23 -10.66
N LEU A 77 0.62 3.49 -9.45
CA LEU A 77 0.95 4.81 -8.92
C LEU A 77 2.46 4.88 -8.61
N ILE A 78 2.96 6.05 -8.20
CA ILE A 78 4.38 6.18 -7.85
C ILE A 78 4.66 5.47 -6.53
N CYS A 79 3.90 5.83 -5.50
CA CYS A 79 3.91 5.16 -4.21
C CYS A 79 2.71 5.57 -3.37
N LYS A 80 2.45 4.76 -2.35
CA LYS A 80 1.48 5.06 -1.29
C LYS A 80 2.22 5.18 0.03
N VAL A 81 1.86 6.20 0.79
CA VAL A 81 2.43 6.49 2.09
C VAL A 81 1.33 6.38 3.13
N ASN A 82 1.47 5.44 4.05
CA ASN A 82 0.60 5.29 5.20
C ASN A 82 1.26 5.98 6.40
N VAL A 83 0.54 6.92 7.02
CA VAL A 83 0.96 7.64 8.22
C VAL A 83 0.12 7.12 9.37
N PHE A 84 0.79 6.43 10.28
CA PHE A 84 0.21 5.85 11.47
C PHE A 84 0.56 6.73 12.67
N LEU A 85 -0.44 7.04 13.48
CA LEU A 85 -0.32 7.86 14.68
C LEU A 85 -0.40 6.93 15.88
N TYR A 86 0.33 7.22 16.95
CA TYR A 86 0.24 6.43 18.18
C TYR A 86 0.70 7.24 19.39
N ASN A 87 0.15 6.86 20.54
CA ASN A 87 0.58 7.39 21.83
C ASN A 87 1.50 6.39 22.53
N GLU A 88 2.57 6.87 23.14
CA GLU A 88 3.42 6.03 23.99
C GLU A 88 2.80 5.94 25.37
N ILE A 89 2.21 4.80 25.71
CA ILE A 89 1.74 4.55 27.07
C ILE A 89 2.87 3.89 27.85
N GLU A 90 3.46 4.65 28.76
CA GLU A 90 4.44 4.14 29.72
C GLU A 90 3.69 3.52 30.92
N ASN A 91 3.57 2.20 30.95
CA ASN A 91 3.18 1.45 32.14
C ASN A 91 4.42 0.76 32.73
N ASP A 92 4.47 0.68 34.07
CA ASP A 92 5.64 0.30 34.89
C ASP A 92 6.34 -1.03 34.49
N ASP A 93 5.75 -1.88 33.63
CA ASP A 93 6.33 -3.16 33.19
C ASP A 93 6.29 -3.44 31.67
N TRP A 94 5.69 -2.59 30.82
CA TRP A 94 5.66 -2.77 29.35
C TRP A 94 5.29 -1.49 28.59
N LYS A 95 6.00 -1.16 27.51
CA LYS A 95 5.62 -0.10 26.56
C LYS A 95 4.52 -0.59 25.63
N CYS A 96 3.27 -0.14 25.79
CA CYS A 96 2.21 -0.42 24.82
C CYS A 96 1.95 0.84 23.98
N GLU A 97 1.83 0.64 22.66
CA GLU A 97 1.46 1.70 21.72
C GLU A 97 -0.07 1.63 21.55
N GLU A 98 -0.76 2.74 21.87
CA GLU A 98 -2.18 2.87 21.57
C GLU A 98 -2.31 3.51 20.19
N GLU A 99 -2.62 2.69 19.19
CA GLU A 99 -2.93 3.12 17.83
C GLU A 99 -4.42 3.46 17.73
N PRO A 100 -4.79 4.60 17.11
CA PRO A 100 -6.17 4.90 16.81
C PRO A 100 -6.70 3.96 15.73
N ASN A 101 -8.02 3.83 15.66
CA ASN A 101 -8.70 3.06 14.61
C ASN A 101 -8.70 3.77 13.25
N PHE A 102 -7.71 4.62 12.95
CA PHE A 102 -7.57 5.29 11.67
C PHE A 102 -6.12 5.53 11.32
N LEU A 103 -5.87 5.77 10.04
CA LEU A 103 -4.57 6.21 9.52
C LEU A 103 -4.78 7.24 8.40
N TYR A 104 -3.72 7.93 8.03
CA TYR A 104 -3.72 8.79 6.84
C TYR A 104 -3.00 8.11 5.68
N GLU A 105 -3.59 8.17 4.49
CA GLU A 105 -3.00 7.64 3.26
C GLU A 105 -2.72 8.80 2.31
N ILE A 106 -1.46 8.91 1.90
CA ILE A 106 -1.00 9.86 0.89
C ILE A 106 -0.56 9.07 -0.33
N VAL A 107 -1.27 9.25 -1.43
CA VAL A 107 -0.97 8.59 -2.70
C VAL A 107 -0.30 9.59 -3.62
N PHE A 108 0.82 9.19 -4.22
CA PHE A 108 1.52 9.97 -5.23
C PHE A 108 1.37 9.32 -6.60
N GLY A 109 1.02 10.12 -7.60
CA GLY A 109 0.84 9.66 -8.97
C GLY A 109 1.32 10.69 -10.00
N TYR A 110 1.07 10.38 -11.27
CA TYR A 110 1.30 11.28 -12.39
C TYR A 110 -0.03 11.82 -12.91
N ASP A 111 0.00 13.08 -13.33
CA ASP A 111 -1.04 13.71 -14.15
C ASP A 111 -0.40 14.10 -15.47
N GLU A 112 -0.62 13.28 -16.50
CA GLU A 112 -0.02 13.45 -17.83
C GLU A 112 -0.58 14.70 -18.53
N ARG A 113 0.29 15.67 -18.82
CA ARG A 113 -0.11 16.92 -19.46
C ARG A 113 0.59 17.11 -20.80
N HIS A 114 0.55 16.11 -21.68
CA HIS A 114 1.16 16.16 -23.01
C HIS A 114 0.22 16.75 -24.06
N TRP A 115 0.03 18.07 -24.04
CA TRP A 115 -0.90 18.77 -24.93
C TRP A 115 -0.29 19.21 -26.27
N GLY A 116 1.04 19.14 -26.42
CA GLY A 116 1.77 19.44 -27.66
C GLY A 116 1.98 20.93 -27.92
N TYR A 117 1.80 21.78 -26.91
CA TYR A 117 1.79 23.24 -27.06
C TYR A 117 3.07 23.93 -26.56
N CYS A 118 4.02 23.21 -25.97
CA CYS A 118 5.23 23.82 -25.42
C CYS A 118 6.13 24.43 -26.53
N LYS A 119 6.38 25.75 -26.45
CA LYS A 119 7.19 26.51 -27.41
C LYS A 119 8.24 27.39 -26.73
N CYS A 120 8.89 26.82 -25.71
CA CYS A 120 9.95 27.48 -24.95
C CYS A 120 11.08 27.99 -25.84
N SER A 121 11.52 29.23 -25.60
CA SER A 121 12.61 29.92 -26.27
C SER A 121 13.62 30.45 -25.25
N PRO A 122 14.94 30.48 -25.56
CA PRO A 122 15.95 31.06 -24.67
C PRO A 122 15.74 32.54 -24.31
N ARG A 123 14.80 33.22 -24.97
CA ARG A 123 14.42 34.62 -24.69
C ARG A 123 13.23 34.74 -23.75
N ASP A 124 12.57 33.63 -23.41
CA ASP A 124 11.41 33.65 -22.54
C ASP A 124 11.80 34.03 -21.11
N LYS A 125 10.88 34.69 -20.42
CA LYS A 125 11.04 34.99 -19.00
C LYS A 125 11.15 33.68 -18.21
N ASP A 126 12.05 33.67 -17.22
CA ASP A 126 12.31 32.52 -16.35
C ASP A 126 12.83 31.27 -17.09
N TYR A 127 13.33 31.43 -18.33
CA TYR A 127 13.96 30.35 -19.07
C TYR A 127 15.17 29.79 -18.31
N ARG A 128 15.13 28.48 -18.05
CA ARG A 128 16.22 27.75 -17.43
C ARG A 128 17.03 27.03 -18.49
N LYS A 129 18.30 27.43 -18.64
CA LYS A 129 19.22 26.83 -19.61
C LYS A 129 19.42 25.33 -19.39
N ASP A 130 19.47 24.88 -18.14
CA ASP A 130 19.65 23.48 -17.77
C ASP A 130 18.39 22.62 -18.01
N LYS A 131 17.21 23.24 -18.09
CA LYS A 131 15.93 22.58 -18.39
C LYS A 131 15.46 22.81 -19.82
N HIS A 132 16.19 23.64 -20.57
CA HIS A 132 15.84 24.09 -21.92
C HIS A 132 14.41 24.67 -22.05
N CYS A 133 13.84 25.19 -20.97
CA CYS A 133 12.47 25.70 -20.93
C CYS A 133 12.21 26.60 -19.71
N CYS A 134 11.13 27.39 -19.74
CA CYS A 134 10.62 28.17 -18.60
C CYS A 134 9.65 27.38 -17.71
N GLY A 135 9.07 26.27 -18.21
CA GLY A 135 8.18 25.40 -17.44
C GLY A 135 6.73 25.90 -17.29
N HIS A 136 6.37 27.01 -17.92
CA HIS A 136 5.00 27.55 -17.87
C HIS A 136 4.13 26.96 -18.98
N GLY A 137 3.06 26.24 -18.61
CA GLY A 137 2.08 25.69 -19.55
C GLY A 137 2.67 24.69 -20.56
N CYS A 138 3.79 24.05 -20.20
CA CYS A 138 4.49 23.09 -21.05
C CYS A 138 4.05 21.67 -20.79
N ASP A 139 4.43 20.79 -21.72
CA ASP A 139 4.09 19.39 -21.69
C ASP A 139 4.99 18.64 -20.70
N TRP A 140 4.41 18.00 -19.69
CA TRP A 140 5.12 17.20 -18.70
C TRP A 140 4.16 16.34 -17.88
N ASP A 141 4.71 15.32 -17.22
CA ASP A 141 3.99 14.55 -16.21
C ASP A 141 4.02 15.33 -14.90
N ALA A 142 2.91 15.96 -14.54
CA ALA A 142 2.80 16.71 -13.31
C ALA A 142 2.64 15.78 -12.10
N PRO A 143 3.15 16.14 -10.91
CA PRO A 143 2.90 15.38 -9.70
C PRO A 143 1.42 15.51 -9.33
N TRP A 144 0.77 14.37 -9.16
CA TRP A 144 -0.57 14.26 -8.62
C TRP A 144 -0.52 13.69 -7.20
N ILE A 145 -1.40 14.18 -6.33
CA ILE A 145 -1.51 13.68 -4.97
C ILE A 145 -2.97 13.45 -4.59
N MET A 146 -3.17 12.53 -3.66
CA MET A 146 -4.42 12.37 -2.93
C MET A 146 -4.09 12.08 -1.47
N VAL A 147 -4.75 12.80 -0.57
CA VAL A 147 -4.66 12.56 0.87
C VAL A 147 -6.04 12.17 1.41
N ARG A 148 -6.12 11.07 2.16
CA ARG A 148 -7.36 10.63 2.79
C ARG A 148 -7.13 10.11 4.21
N LYS A 149 -8.12 10.27 5.07
CA LYS A 149 -8.21 9.64 6.39
C LYS A 149 -9.03 8.36 6.27
N SER A 150 -8.47 7.24 6.67
CA SER A 150 -9.07 5.92 6.52
C SER A 150 -9.29 5.28 7.88
N PHE A 151 -10.50 4.76 8.11
CA PHE A 151 -10.89 4.17 9.39
C PHE A 151 -10.87 2.64 9.31
N LEU A 152 -10.29 2.01 10.33
CA LEU A 152 -10.45 0.60 10.59
C LEU A 152 -11.90 0.33 11.02
N ILE A 153 -12.63 -0.40 10.18
CA ILE A 153 -14.02 -0.76 10.45
C ILE A 153 -14.12 -1.97 11.37
N SER A 154 -13.29 -2.98 11.13
CA SER A 154 -13.31 -4.22 11.89
C SER A 154 -12.06 -5.04 11.60
N GLU A 155 -11.47 -5.60 12.64
CA GLU A 155 -10.42 -6.60 12.57
C GLU A 155 -10.79 -7.77 13.48
N HIS A 156 -10.96 -8.95 12.90
CA HIS A 156 -11.19 -10.17 13.65
C HIS A 156 -10.73 -11.37 12.84
N SER A 157 -10.28 -12.41 13.53
CA SER A 157 -10.13 -13.73 12.93
C SER A 157 -11.51 -14.36 12.74
N TRP A 158 -11.67 -15.07 11.63
CA TRP A 158 -12.90 -15.81 11.37
C TRP A 158 -13.11 -16.88 12.45
N SER A 159 -14.33 -16.94 13.01
CA SER A 159 -14.68 -17.84 14.12
C SER A 159 -15.33 -19.15 13.68
N GLY A 160 -15.53 -19.34 12.37
CA GLY A 160 -16.05 -20.59 11.81
C GLY A 160 -14.97 -21.66 11.73
N ASP A 161 -15.40 -22.88 11.39
CA ASP A 161 -14.49 -23.98 11.08
C ASP A 161 -14.40 -24.25 9.58
N GLU A 162 -13.53 -25.17 9.17
CA GLU A 162 -13.31 -25.49 7.76
C GLU A 162 -14.60 -25.95 7.05
N HIS A 163 -15.55 -26.56 7.78
CA HIS A 163 -16.82 -27.00 7.22
C HIS A 163 -17.76 -25.82 6.93
N ASP A 164 -17.76 -24.79 7.77
CA ASP A 164 -18.50 -23.53 7.49
C ASP A 164 -18.01 -22.89 6.16
N TYR A 165 -16.73 -23.05 5.84
CA TYR A 165 -16.14 -22.57 4.58
C TYR A 165 -16.62 -23.42 3.40
N TRP A 166 -16.56 -24.76 3.49
CA TRP A 166 -17.05 -25.65 2.43
C TRP A 166 -18.54 -25.40 2.12
N ASP A 167 -19.37 -25.23 3.15
CA ASP A 167 -20.79 -24.92 2.97
C ASP A 167 -21.03 -23.58 2.26
N PHE A 168 -20.15 -22.59 2.47
CA PHE A 168 -20.18 -21.32 1.77
C PHE A 168 -19.72 -21.46 0.32
N GLU A 169 -18.58 -22.13 0.11
CA GLU A 169 -17.99 -22.40 -1.21
C GLU A 169 -18.99 -23.11 -2.12
N ASP A 170 -19.67 -24.15 -1.61
CA ASP A 170 -20.66 -24.94 -2.36
C ASP A 170 -21.86 -24.10 -2.79
N LYS A 171 -22.34 -23.21 -1.91
CA LYS A 171 -23.42 -22.29 -2.23
C LYS A 171 -22.98 -21.21 -3.23
N PHE A 172 -21.75 -20.72 -3.10
CA PHE A 172 -21.19 -19.69 -3.96
C PHE A 172 -21.06 -20.19 -5.40
N TYR A 173 -20.59 -21.42 -5.60
CA TYR A 173 -20.43 -22.04 -6.91
C TYR A 173 -21.62 -22.88 -7.37
N ALA A 174 -22.75 -22.88 -6.65
CA ALA A 174 -23.90 -23.73 -6.97
C ALA A 174 -24.43 -23.58 -8.42
N ASN A 175 -24.20 -22.41 -9.04
CA ASN A 175 -24.60 -22.13 -10.43
C ASN A 175 -23.41 -22.01 -11.41
N ASP A 176 -22.18 -22.28 -10.95
CA ASP A 176 -20.99 -22.26 -11.79
C ASP A 176 -20.66 -23.69 -12.26
N ASN A 177 -20.99 -23.99 -13.51
CA ASN A 177 -20.79 -25.33 -14.06
C ASN A 177 -19.30 -25.69 -14.20
N GLU A 178 -18.44 -24.72 -14.51
CA GLU A 178 -17.02 -24.98 -14.73
C GLU A 178 -16.34 -25.34 -13.40
N GLU A 179 -16.64 -24.60 -12.34
CA GLU A 179 -16.03 -24.83 -11.04
C GLU A 179 -16.58 -26.09 -10.36
N ASN A 180 -17.86 -26.40 -10.56
CA ASN A 180 -18.44 -27.68 -10.14
C ASN A 180 -17.78 -28.87 -10.83
N GLU A 181 -17.49 -28.78 -12.13
CA GLU A 181 -16.78 -29.85 -12.85
C GLU A 181 -15.35 -30.04 -12.33
N LYS A 182 -14.61 -28.96 -12.07
CA LYS A 182 -13.27 -29.04 -11.45
C LYS A 182 -13.33 -29.69 -10.08
N LYS A 183 -14.27 -29.27 -9.23
CA LYS A 183 -14.46 -29.86 -7.90
C LYS A 183 -14.74 -31.36 -7.99
N LEU A 184 -15.67 -31.77 -8.84
CA LEU A 184 -16.00 -33.19 -9.06
C LEU A 184 -14.80 -34.01 -9.58
N LEU A 185 -13.96 -33.42 -10.44
CA LEU A 185 -12.73 -34.07 -10.91
C LEU A 185 -11.74 -34.27 -9.77
N THR A 186 -11.48 -33.23 -8.98
CA THR A 186 -10.58 -33.27 -7.83
C THR A 186 -11.05 -34.29 -6.79
N GLU A 187 -12.34 -34.30 -6.43
CA GLU A 187 -12.93 -35.29 -5.52
C GLU A 187 -12.76 -36.73 -6.04
N ARG A 188 -12.97 -36.94 -7.35
CA ARG A 188 -12.76 -38.25 -7.99
C ARG A 188 -11.29 -38.67 -7.91
N GLU A 189 -10.34 -37.77 -8.19
CA GLU A 189 -8.91 -38.07 -8.13
C GLU A 189 -8.46 -38.42 -6.71
N TYR A 190 -8.90 -37.66 -5.70
CA TYR A 190 -8.63 -37.98 -4.30
C TYR A 190 -9.19 -39.35 -3.91
N LYS A 191 -10.42 -39.65 -4.32
CA LYS A 191 -11.05 -40.94 -4.02
C LYS A 191 -10.32 -42.10 -4.71
N ILE A 192 -9.89 -41.93 -5.95
CA ILE A 192 -9.06 -42.90 -6.67
C ILE A 192 -7.74 -43.12 -5.93
N LYS A 193 -7.07 -42.05 -5.48
CA LYS A 193 -5.80 -42.14 -4.75
C LYS A 193 -5.96 -42.89 -3.43
N SER A 194 -6.94 -42.52 -2.62
CA SER A 194 -7.24 -43.18 -1.34
C SER A 194 -7.56 -44.68 -1.52
N LEU A 195 -8.33 -45.03 -2.55
CA LEU A 195 -8.64 -46.43 -2.85
C LEU A 195 -7.39 -47.22 -3.28
N LYS A 196 -6.50 -46.63 -4.08
CA LYS A 196 -5.22 -47.26 -4.45
C LYS A 196 -4.33 -47.51 -3.24
N GLU A 197 -4.17 -46.51 -2.37
CA GLU A 197 -3.40 -46.64 -1.12
C GLU A 197 -3.99 -47.74 -0.22
N THR A 198 -5.32 -47.83 -0.13
CA THR A 198 -6.01 -48.89 0.62
C THR A 198 -5.72 -50.28 0.04
N ILE A 199 -5.79 -50.42 -1.29
CA ILE A 199 -5.49 -51.69 -1.97
C ILE A 199 -4.04 -52.10 -1.76
N GLU A 200 -3.09 -51.18 -1.89
CA GLU A 200 -1.66 -51.46 -1.68
C GLU A 200 -1.37 -51.92 -0.25
N ASN A 201 -2.01 -51.29 0.75
CA ASN A 201 -1.90 -51.72 2.14
C ASN A 201 -2.45 -53.13 2.36
N ALA A 202 -3.66 -53.41 1.85
CA ALA A 202 -4.28 -54.72 1.98
C ALA A 202 -3.47 -55.83 1.29
N GLN A 203 -2.89 -55.54 0.12
CA GLN A 203 -2.01 -56.49 -0.59
C GLN A 203 -0.73 -56.79 0.19
N ARG A 204 -0.18 -55.79 0.89
CA ARG A 204 1.00 -55.96 1.75
C ARG A 204 0.68 -56.83 2.96
N GLU A 205 -0.43 -56.56 3.66
CA GLU A 205 -0.87 -57.39 4.79
C GLU A 205 -1.13 -58.85 4.39
N LEU A 206 -1.77 -59.07 3.23
CA LEU A 206 -2.01 -60.43 2.72
C LEU A 206 -0.70 -61.19 2.49
N LYS A 207 0.30 -60.55 1.88
CA LYS A 207 1.62 -61.17 1.66
C LYS A 207 2.35 -61.49 2.97
N GLU A 208 2.17 -60.70 4.01
CA GLU A 208 2.76 -60.99 5.32
C GLU A 208 2.12 -62.24 5.94
N LEU A 209 0.80 -62.42 5.78
CA LEU A 209 0.07 -63.62 6.25
C LEU A 209 0.38 -64.87 5.42
N GLU A 210 0.61 -64.74 4.10
CA GLU A 210 0.93 -65.86 3.21
C GLU A 210 2.39 -66.35 3.32
N ASN A 211 3.29 -65.53 3.89
CA ASN A 211 4.70 -65.89 4.13
C ASN A 211 4.96 -66.40 5.57
N LEU A 212 3.90 -66.72 6.32
CA LEU A 212 3.90 -67.46 7.60
C LEU A 212 3.64 -68.95 7.36
#